data_AF-A0A965J0D6-F1
#
_entry.id   AF-A0A965J0D6-F1
#
_cell.length_a   1.000
_cell.length_b   1.000
_cell.length_c   1.000
_cell.angle_alpha   90.00
_cell.angle_beta   90.00
_cell.angle_gamma   90.00
#
_symmetry.space_group_name_H-M   'P 1'
#
loop_
_entity.id
_entity.type
_entity.pdbx_description
1 polymer ?
#
loop_
_entity_poly.entity_id
_entity_poly.type
_entity_poly.pdbx_seq_one_letter_code
_entity_poly.pdbx_strand_id
1 'polypeptide(L)'
;WLGVWRFASVMTTRAARVAATLAYAAVPLAYTSIAAGRWGGLVTYALFPWIVHHSRRLVGHMPLLRGGQDSSDEFGELDQREWRRTFAIVSLLGATLIAVEPGAILAVALLGVVWTVVTLLHGAQAQYSFRWAGVTALSLLSSIALNLPWSGTFVRNGWWEAVTGAPIEGGRQLGLRRLLRFEMGEYVFARPALLLVAPVIGAILVVRGSRLPWALRGAMLSIVGFLIVFLDDKALLPAHLAEPAVMLVPVAFGIAVCAGSMGAGLAVDLRGGRISWRQPLGVLVAGAFTLGLFPGAVNAVAGTWHQPGTTLTGLLTQLPDQAEAGDYRTLFVGDARVLPGSPTNLGYGISYSVVNGREASLDDLAEVASTRTGDAGSRAVRGIVRGTTARAGRLLAPL
;
A
#
# COMPACT_ATOMS: atom_id res chain seq x y z
N TRP A 1 -7.14 -10.42 -0.92
CA TRP A 1 -8.17 -10.48 -2.01
C TRP A 1 -9.62 -10.43 -1.53
N LEU A 2 -10.02 -11.10 -0.43
CA LEU A 2 -11.44 -11.13 0.03
C LEU A 2 -12.09 -9.75 0.23
N GLY A 3 -11.32 -8.76 0.71
CA GLY A 3 -11.81 -7.39 0.86
C GLY A 3 -12.23 -6.75 -0.49
N VAL A 4 -11.52 -7.04 -1.58
CA VAL A 4 -11.89 -6.57 -2.94
C VAL A 4 -13.20 -7.23 -3.40
N TRP A 5 -13.38 -8.53 -3.13
CA TRP A 5 -14.64 -9.23 -3.42
C TRP A 5 -15.83 -8.59 -2.69
N ARG A 6 -15.65 -8.21 -1.42
CA ARG A 6 -16.65 -7.47 -0.63
C ARG A 6 -16.83 -6.05 -1.16
N PHE A 7 -15.78 -5.34 -1.52
CA PHE A 7 -15.85 -4.02 -2.13
C PHE A 7 -16.70 -4.04 -3.42
N ALA A 8 -16.33 -4.90 -4.38
CA ALA A 8 -16.95 -5.05 -5.69
C ALA A 8 -18.43 -5.49 -5.64
N SER A 9 -18.94 -5.84 -4.45
CA SER A 9 -20.37 -6.06 -4.26
C SER A 9 -21.25 -4.87 -4.61
N VAL A 10 -20.71 -3.64 -4.56
CA VAL A 10 -21.41 -2.42 -4.94
C VAL A 10 -21.84 -2.43 -6.41
N MET A 11 -21.10 -3.11 -7.29
CA MET A 11 -21.40 -3.19 -8.72
C MET A 11 -22.43 -4.29 -9.08
N THR A 12 -22.96 -5.00 -8.07
CA THR A 12 -24.06 -6.01 -8.10
C THR A 12 -23.96 -7.19 -9.07
N THR A 13 -22.97 -7.22 -9.96
CA THR A 13 -22.74 -8.31 -10.93
C THR A 13 -21.68 -9.30 -10.44
N ARG A 14 -21.83 -10.59 -10.78
CA ARG A 14 -20.81 -11.61 -10.49
C ARG A 14 -19.51 -11.34 -11.26
N ALA A 15 -19.62 -10.93 -12.52
CA ALA A 15 -18.49 -10.60 -13.38
C ALA A 15 -17.60 -9.49 -12.77
N ALA A 16 -18.20 -8.45 -12.17
CA ALA A 16 -17.44 -7.41 -11.48
C ALA A 16 -16.63 -7.96 -10.31
N ARG A 17 -17.25 -8.79 -9.46
CA ARG A 17 -16.58 -9.35 -8.28
C ARG A 17 -15.45 -10.27 -8.67
N VAL A 18 -15.66 -11.13 -9.68
CA VAL A 18 -14.62 -12.04 -10.20
C VAL A 18 -13.48 -11.24 -10.82
N ALA A 19 -13.77 -10.33 -11.75
CA ALA A 19 -12.75 -9.54 -12.44
C ALA A 19 -11.92 -8.68 -11.47
N ALA A 20 -12.55 -7.99 -10.53
CA ALA A 20 -11.83 -7.19 -9.52
C ALA A 20 -10.95 -8.07 -8.62
N THR A 21 -11.45 -9.22 -8.19
CA THR A 21 -10.70 -10.11 -7.28
C THR A 21 -9.52 -10.75 -7.99
N LEU A 22 -9.71 -11.21 -9.24
CA LEU A 22 -8.64 -11.75 -10.07
C LEU A 22 -7.59 -10.68 -10.39
N ALA A 23 -8.01 -9.47 -10.75
CA ALA A 23 -7.12 -8.36 -11.02
C ALA A 23 -6.23 -8.06 -9.83
N TYR A 24 -6.83 -7.94 -8.64
CA TYR A 24 -6.07 -7.73 -7.41
C TYR A 24 -5.12 -8.90 -7.16
N ALA A 25 -5.63 -10.13 -7.14
CA ALA A 25 -4.84 -11.35 -6.88
C ALA A 25 -3.68 -11.59 -7.84
N ALA A 26 -3.78 -11.09 -9.07
CA ALA A 26 -2.74 -11.20 -10.06
C ALA A 26 -1.65 -10.13 -9.94
N VAL A 27 -1.88 -9.04 -9.21
CA VAL A 27 -0.85 -8.01 -9.02
C VAL A 27 0.36 -8.64 -8.30
N PRO A 28 1.57 -8.59 -8.87
CA PRO A 28 2.76 -9.21 -8.29
C PRO A 28 3.15 -8.67 -6.91
N LEU A 29 2.65 -7.50 -6.54
CA LEU A 29 2.99 -6.75 -5.32
C LEU A 29 3.01 -7.61 -4.06
N ALA A 30 1.97 -8.42 -3.81
CA ALA A 30 1.93 -9.27 -2.63
C ALA A 30 3.03 -10.33 -2.65
N TYR A 31 3.25 -10.99 -3.79
CA TYR A 31 4.30 -12.00 -3.93
C TYR A 31 5.70 -11.40 -3.79
N THR A 32 5.93 -10.23 -4.38
CA THR A 32 7.22 -9.53 -4.26
C THR A 32 7.47 -9.05 -2.84
N SER A 33 6.43 -8.65 -2.10
CA SER A 33 6.58 -8.27 -0.70
C SER A 33 6.88 -9.48 0.18
N ILE A 34 6.33 -10.67 -0.11
CA ILE A 34 6.72 -11.91 0.58
C ILE A 34 8.17 -12.28 0.28
N ALA A 35 8.57 -12.24 -1.00
CA ALA A 35 9.93 -12.55 -1.43
C ALA A 35 10.96 -11.62 -0.77
N ALA A 36 10.62 -10.34 -0.62
CA ALA A 36 11.48 -9.32 -0.03
C ALA A 36 11.33 -9.16 1.50
N GLY A 37 10.45 -9.92 2.16
CA GLY A 37 10.21 -9.80 3.61
C GLY A 37 9.56 -8.47 4.04
N ARG A 38 8.88 -7.76 3.14
CA ARG A 38 8.29 -6.42 3.37
C ARG A 38 6.89 -6.52 3.95
N TRP A 39 6.81 -6.66 5.27
CA TRP A 39 5.54 -6.84 6.00
C TRP A 39 4.58 -5.65 5.87
N GLY A 40 5.08 -4.41 5.87
CA GLY A 40 4.26 -3.22 5.74
C GLY A 40 3.44 -3.21 4.45
N GLY A 41 4.09 -3.54 3.32
CA GLY A 41 3.42 -3.74 2.03
C GLY A 41 2.34 -4.83 2.07
N LEU A 42 2.59 -5.96 2.74
CA LEU A 42 1.64 -7.08 2.84
C LEU A 42 0.40 -6.75 3.67
N VAL A 43 0.59 -6.15 4.85
CA VAL A 43 -0.51 -5.78 5.74
C VAL A 43 -1.35 -4.68 5.11
N THR A 44 -0.70 -3.68 4.47
CA THR A 44 -1.40 -2.67 3.67
C THR A 44 -2.23 -3.32 2.57
N TYR A 45 -1.64 -4.24 1.82
CA TYR A 45 -2.32 -4.97 0.75
C TYR A 45 -3.49 -5.83 1.24
N ALA A 46 -3.42 -6.39 2.45
CA ALA A 46 -4.50 -7.16 3.04
C ALA A 46 -5.67 -6.28 3.52
N LEU A 47 -5.37 -5.17 4.21
CA LEU A 47 -6.34 -4.35 4.94
C LEU A 47 -6.95 -3.22 4.10
N PHE A 48 -6.20 -2.68 3.13
CA PHE A 48 -6.63 -1.52 2.34
C PHE A 48 -8.01 -1.72 1.66
N PRO A 49 -8.32 -2.86 1.01
CA PRO A 49 -9.64 -3.07 0.41
C PRO A 49 -10.79 -3.08 1.43
N TRP A 50 -10.55 -3.53 2.66
CA TRP A 50 -11.54 -3.53 3.73
C TRP A 50 -11.81 -2.12 4.25
N ILE A 51 -10.74 -1.34 4.46
CA ILE A 51 -10.83 0.08 4.80
C ILE A 51 -11.68 0.79 3.75
N VAL A 52 -11.37 0.62 2.46
CA VAL A 52 -12.14 1.25 1.37
C VAL A 52 -13.60 0.77 1.34
N HIS A 53 -13.84 -0.53 1.52
CA HIS A 53 -15.19 -1.10 1.56
C HIS A 53 -16.06 -0.50 2.67
N HIS A 54 -15.51 -0.34 3.86
CA HIS A 54 -16.26 0.22 4.98
C HIS A 54 -16.37 1.75 4.88
N SER A 55 -15.33 2.45 4.41
CA SER A 55 -15.39 3.90 4.14
C SER A 55 -16.46 4.27 3.12
N ARG A 56 -16.61 3.50 2.02
CA ARG A 56 -17.70 3.75 1.05
C ARG A 56 -19.08 3.60 1.68
N ARG A 57 -19.25 2.68 2.65
CA ARG A 57 -20.52 2.50 3.35
C ARG A 57 -20.80 3.69 4.27
N LEU A 58 -19.80 4.19 4.99
CA LEU A 58 -19.91 5.37 5.85
C LEU A 58 -20.27 6.65 5.08
N VAL A 59 -19.77 6.78 3.85
CA VAL A 59 -20.14 7.89 2.96
C VAL A 59 -21.59 7.77 2.46
N GLY A 60 -22.11 6.54 2.39
CA GLY A 60 -23.49 6.25 2.01
C GLY A 60 -23.66 5.56 0.66
N HIS A 61 -22.59 5.02 0.04
CA HIS A 61 -22.70 4.36 -1.27
C HIS A 61 -23.61 3.13 -1.21
N MET A 62 -24.71 3.17 -1.96
CA MET A 62 -25.63 2.05 -2.13
C MET A 62 -25.18 1.13 -3.28
N PRO A 63 -25.55 -0.16 -3.25
CA PRO A 63 -25.32 -1.05 -4.38
C PRO A 63 -26.06 -0.54 -5.63
N LEU A 64 -25.41 -0.59 -6.79
CA LEU A 64 -26.01 -0.16 -8.05
C LEU A 64 -27.27 -0.98 -8.37
N LEU A 65 -28.41 -0.30 -8.54
CA LEU A 65 -29.66 -0.95 -8.93
C LEU A 65 -29.52 -1.64 -10.31
N ARG A 66 -30.14 -2.82 -10.43
CA ARG A 66 -30.22 -3.53 -11.71
C ARG A 66 -31.20 -2.78 -12.63
N GLY A 67 -30.67 -1.94 -13.51
CA GLY A 67 -31.45 -1.30 -14.59
C GLY A 67 -31.47 0.23 -14.57
N GLY A 68 -30.89 0.88 -13.55
CA GLY A 68 -30.71 2.33 -13.56
C GLY A 68 -29.68 2.74 -14.61
N GLN A 69 -30.15 3.10 -15.81
CA GLN A 69 -29.29 3.64 -16.86
C GLN A 69 -28.95 5.12 -16.66
N ASP A 70 -29.76 5.84 -15.87
CA ASP A 70 -29.72 7.31 -15.81
C ASP A 70 -29.12 7.92 -14.53
N SER A 71 -28.92 7.16 -13.44
CA SER A 71 -28.25 7.65 -12.22
C SER A 71 -26.76 7.29 -12.22
N SER A 72 -25.88 8.26 -11.93
CA SER A 72 -24.42 8.08 -11.94
C SER A 72 -23.91 7.37 -10.68
N ASP A 73 -24.43 7.73 -9.50
CA ASP A 73 -24.16 7.10 -8.20
C ASP A 73 -25.42 7.19 -7.34
N GLU A 74 -25.67 6.16 -6.52
CA GLU A 74 -26.76 6.15 -5.56
C GLU A 74 -26.21 6.22 -4.14
N PHE A 75 -26.74 7.19 -3.38
CA PHE A 75 -26.36 7.44 -2.01
C PHE A 75 -27.57 7.29 -1.09
N GLY A 76 -27.33 6.68 0.06
CA GLY A 76 -28.33 6.52 1.12
C GLY A 76 -27.69 6.72 2.49
N GLU A 77 -28.54 6.87 3.49
CA GLU A 77 -28.09 7.02 4.87
C GLU A 77 -28.05 5.67 5.57
N LEU A 78 -27.00 5.46 6.37
CA LEU A 78 -26.93 4.32 7.28
C LEU A 78 -27.67 4.67 8.56
N ASP A 79 -28.34 3.69 9.15
CA ASP A 79 -28.82 3.80 10.52
C ASP A 79 -27.66 4.13 11.47
N GLN A 80 -27.94 4.91 12.51
CA GLN A 80 -26.91 5.46 13.41
C GLN A 80 -26.08 4.35 14.08
N ARG A 81 -26.72 3.23 14.44
CA ARG A 81 -26.05 2.07 15.03
C ARG A 81 -25.09 1.42 14.03
N GLU A 82 -25.52 1.28 12.78
CA GLU A 82 -24.69 0.72 11.72
C GLU A 82 -23.53 1.62 11.34
N TRP A 83 -23.76 2.93 11.33
CA TRP A 83 -22.73 3.93 11.09
C TRP A 83 -21.64 3.85 12.16
N ARG A 84 -22.02 3.88 13.46
CA ARG A 84 -21.06 3.77 14.58
C ARG A 84 -20.26 2.46 14.53
N ARG A 85 -20.94 1.33 14.28
CA ARG A 85 -20.27 0.02 14.12
C ARG A 85 -19.27 0.03 12.97
N THR A 86 -19.68 0.53 11.81
CA THR A 86 -18.83 0.56 10.61
C THR A 86 -17.64 1.50 10.80
N PHE A 87 -17.86 2.63 11.48
CA PHE A 87 -16.83 3.59 11.83
C PHE A 87 -15.80 2.98 12.76
N ALA A 88 -16.25 2.29 13.82
CA ALA A 88 -15.36 1.56 14.72
C ALA A 88 -14.51 0.49 13.99
N ILE A 89 -15.10 -0.22 13.02
CA ILE A 89 -14.38 -1.20 12.19
C ILE A 89 -13.29 -0.49 11.36
N VAL A 90 -13.59 0.60 10.67
CA VAL A 90 -12.58 1.33 9.87
C VAL A 90 -11.46 1.87 10.77
N SER A 91 -11.81 2.46 11.91
CA SER A 91 -10.84 3.00 12.86
C SER A 91 -9.95 1.90 13.46
N LEU A 92 -10.50 0.71 13.76
CA LEU A 92 -9.71 -0.41 14.26
C LEU A 92 -8.78 -0.97 13.17
N LEU A 93 -9.29 -1.17 11.95
CA LEU A 93 -8.47 -1.64 10.82
C LEU A 93 -7.36 -0.65 10.48
N GLY A 94 -7.68 0.65 10.49
CA GLY A 94 -6.71 1.72 10.30
C GLY A 94 -5.68 1.76 11.42
N ALA A 95 -6.10 1.60 12.68
CA ALA A 95 -5.20 1.58 13.83
C ALA A 95 -4.21 0.40 13.73
N THR A 96 -4.69 -0.81 13.43
CA THR A 96 -3.84 -1.98 13.21
C THR A 96 -2.88 -1.79 12.05
N LEU A 97 -3.34 -1.18 10.96
CA LEU A 97 -2.51 -0.90 9.80
C LEU A 97 -1.39 0.09 10.12
N ILE A 98 -1.71 1.21 10.78
CA ILE A 98 -0.76 2.26 11.16
C ILE A 98 0.23 1.75 12.21
N ALA A 99 -0.19 0.85 13.10
CA ALA A 99 0.69 0.25 14.10
C ALA A 99 1.81 -0.58 13.46
N VAL A 100 1.51 -1.27 12.35
CA VAL A 100 2.51 -2.09 11.63
C VAL A 100 3.30 -1.25 10.63
N GLU A 101 2.64 -0.34 9.92
CA GLU A 101 3.23 0.48 8.87
C GLU A 101 2.68 1.91 8.98
N PRO A 102 3.38 2.83 9.68
CA PRO A 102 2.92 4.20 9.86
C PRO A 102 2.73 4.92 8.51
N GLY A 103 3.56 4.59 7.52
CA GLY A 103 3.49 5.14 6.16
C GLY A 103 2.17 4.88 5.44
N ALA A 104 1.37 3.90 5.89
CA ALA A 104 0.06 3.61 5.33
C ALA A 104 -0.95 4.77 5.51
N ILE A 105 -0.69 5.72 6.42
CA ILE A 105 -1.46 6.98 6.52
C ILE A 105 -1.49 7.69 5.17
N LEU A 106 -0.37 7.73 4.44
CA LEU A 106 -0.27 8.39 3.14
C LEU A 106 -1.10 7.66 2.08
N ALA A 107 -1.14 6.33 2.11
CA ALA A 107 -1.94 5.53 1.19
C ALA A 107 -3.46 5.75 1.40
N VAL A 108 -3.90 5.82 2.66
CA VAL A 108 -5.31 6.08 3.01
C VAL A 108 -5.70 7.55 2.76
N ALA A 109 -4.79 8.50 3.03
CA ALA A 109 -4.99 9.91 2.70
C ALA A 109 -5.11 10.12 1.18
N LEU A 110 -4.25 9.47 0.39
CA LEU A 110 -4.31 9.48 -1.07
C LEU A 110 -5.67 8.99 -1.58
N LEU A 111 -6.18 7.89 -1.03
CA LEU A 111 -7.52 7.39 -1.34
C LEU A 111 -8.58 8.47 -1.10
N GLY A 112 -8.60 9.06 0.11
CA GLY A 112 -9.57 10.07 0.50
C GLY A 112 -9.54 11.29 -0.41
N VAL A 113 -8.35 11.82 -0.70
CA VAL A 113 -8.16 12.99 -1.58
C VAL A 113 -8.65 12.67 -2.99
N VAL A 114 -8.15 11.59 -3.60
CA VAL A 114 -8.52 11.23 -4.98
C VAL A 114 -10.01 10.97 -5.10
N TRP A 115 -10.61 10.23 -4.17
CA TRP A 115 -12.04 9.90 -4.25
C TRP A 115 -12.94 11.08 -3.92
N THR A 116 -12.50 12.01 -3.07
CA THR A 116 -13.17 13.31 -2.88
C THR A 116 -13.18 14.10 -4.18
N VAL A 117 -12.01 14.27 -4.81
CA VAL A 117 -11.87 15.00 -6.08
C VAL A 117 -12.70 14.35 -7.19
N VAL A 118 -12.60 13.03 -7.36
CA VAL A 118 -13.40 12.33 -8.38
C VAL A 118 -14.90 12.47 -8.11
N THR A 119 -15.33 12.38 -6.85
CA THR A 119 -16.74 12.54 -6.49
C THR A 119 -17.26 13.95 -6.81
N LEU A 120 -16.41 14.96 -6.66
CA LEU A 120 -16.72 16.34 -7.07
C LEU A 120 -16.79 16.47 -8.60
N LEU A 121 -15.83 15.88 -9.32
CA LEU A 121 -15.71 16.04 -10.78
C LEU A 121 -16.81 15.35 -11.59
N HIS A 122 -17.36 14.23 -11.10
CA HIS A 122 -18.39 13.49 -11.85
C HIS A 122 -19.82 14.00 -11.61
N GLY A 123 -19.99 15.04 -10.79
CA GLY A 123 -21.27 15.73 -10.61
C GLY A 123 -22.17 15.19 -9.49
N ALA A 124 -21.63 14.38 -8.56
CA ALA A 124 -22.38 14.08 -7.34
C ALA A 124 -22.58 15.33 -6.48
N GLN A 125 -23.62 15.33 -5.64
CA GLN A 125 -23.88 16.42 -4.70
C GLN A 125 -22.64 16.66 -3.82
N ALA A 126 -22.25 17.92 -3.66
CA ALA A 126 -21.03 18.31 -2.96
C ALA A 126 -20.93 17.74 -1.54
N GLN A 127 -22.08 17.53 -0.87
CA GLN A 127 -22.14 16.89 0.44
C GLN A 127 -21.45 15.53 0.50
N TYR A 128 -21.52 14.72 -0.56
CA TYR A 128 -20.90 13.39 -0.57
C TYR A 128 -19.38 13.44 -0.81
N SER A 129 -18.90 14.46 -1.53
CA SER A 129 -17.48 14.76 -1.61
C SER A 129 -16.93 15.17 -0.24
N PHE A 130 -17.63 16.07 0.47
CA PHE A 130 -17.25 16.45 1.83
C PHE A 130 -17.36 15.27 2.82
N ARG A 131 -18.34 14.38 2.66
CA ARG A 131 -18.43 13.13 3.45
C ARG A 131 -17.22 12.22 3.21
N TRP A 132 -16.72 12.10 1.97
CA TRP A 132 -15.48 11.35 1.72
C TRP A 132 -14.27 11.93 2.46
N ALA A 133 -14.08 13.25 2.35
CA ALA A 133 -13.01 13.95 3.06
C ALA A 133 -13.15 13.78 4.58
N GLY A 134 -14.36 14.00 5.12
CA GLY A 134 -14.66 13.91 6.55
C GLY A 134 -14.50 12.51 7.11
N VAL A 135 -15.05 11.48 6.45
CA VAL A 135 -14.92 10.07 6.88
C VAL A 135 -13.46 9.65 6.86
N THR A 136 -12.71 9.99 5.81
CA THR A 136 -11.30 9.62 5.73
C THR A 136 -10.50 10.32 6.83
N ALA A 137 -10.64 11.63 6.98
CA ALA A 137 -9.94 12.41 8.01
C ALA A 137 -10.28 11.91 9.42
N LEU A 138 -11.57 11.72 9.73
CA LEU A 138 -12.01 11.26 11.05
C LEU A 138 -11.52 9.84 11.34
N SER A 139 -11.52 8.95 10.35
CA SER A 139 -10.99 7.59 10.50
C SER A 139 -9.47 7.56 10.72
N LEU A 140 -8.71 8.40 10.00
CA LEU A 140 -7.27 8.55 10.19
C LEU A 140 -6.95 9.11 11.57
N LEU A 141 -7.61 10.19 11.98
CA LEU A 141 -7.43 10.78 13.31
C LEU A 141 -7.77 9.78 14.42
N SER A 142 -8.85 9.01 14.27
CA SER A 142 -9.23 7.98 15.23
C SER A 142 -8.23 6.83 15.28
N SER A 143 -7.69 6.43 14.12
CA SER A 143 -6.67 5.38 14.04
C SER A 143 -5.35 5.80 14.67
N ILE A 144 -4.96 7.06 14.50
CA ILE A 144 -3.79 7.66 15.17
C ILE A 144 -4.03 7.73 16.68
N ALA A 145 -5.21 8.20 17.11
CA ALA A 145 -5.56 8.30 18.53
C ALA A 145 -5.58 6.93 19.24
N LEU A 146 -6.04 5.87 18.56
CA LEU A 146 -6.01 4.51 19.09
C LEU A 146 -4.59 3.95 19.29
N ASN A 147 -3.59 4.56 18.64
CA ASN A 147 -2.19 4.21 18.79
C ASN A 147 -1.47 5.07 19.85
N LEU A 148 -2.19 5.85 20.65
CA LEU A 148 -1.60 6.53 21.81
C LEU A 148 -1.18 5.49 22.87
N PRO A 149 -0.03 5.67 23.56
CA PRO A 149 0.85 6.84 23.50
C PRO A 149 1.89 6.81 22.36
N TRP A 150 2.04 5.69 21.65
CA TRP A 150 3.08 5.52 20.62
C TRP A 150 3.00 6.60 19.54
N SER A 151 1.81 6.95 19.05
CA SER A 151 1.67 8.01 18.05
C SER A 151 2.17 9.40 18.51
N GLY A 152 2.35 9.61 19.82
CA GLY A 152 2.93 10.83 20.37
C GLY A 152 4.43 10.99 20.09
N THR A 153 5.13 9.92 19.70
CA THR A 153 6.55 9.99 19.31
C THR A 153 6.75 10.78 18.01
N PHE A 154 5.75 10.79 17.12
CA PHE A 154 5.75 11.52 15.84
C PHE A 154 5.58 13.05 15.98
N VAL A 155 5.58 13.63 17.17
CA VAL A 155 5.47 15.09 17.36
C VAL A 155 6.87 15.74 17.43
N ARG A 156 7.95 14.95 17.34
CA ARG A 156 9.34 15.41 17.54
C ARG A 156 10.04 15.75 16.22
N ASN A 157 11.25 16.31 16.31
CA ASN A 157 12.11 16.52 15.15
C ASN A 157 12.39 15.20 14.44
N GLY A 158 12.27 15.16 13.10
CA GLY A 158 12.43 13.93 12.32
C GLY A 158 11.15 13.09 12.20
N TRP A 159 9.99 13.59 12.66
CA TRP A 159 8.71 12.87 12.59
C TRP A 159 8.35 12.34 11.21
N TRP A 160 8.76 13.04 10.14
CA TRP A 160 8.48 12.60 8.79
C TRP A 160 9.24 11.30 8.47
N GLU A 161 10.51 11.19 8.87
CA GLU A 161 11.33 9.98 8.69
C GLU A 161 10.79 8.82 9.54
N ALA A 162 10.27 9.10 10.72
CA ALA A 162 9.59 8.12 11.56
C ALA A 162 8.34 7.53 10.85
N VAL A 163 7.57 8.37 10.15
CA VAL A 163 6.38 7.90 9.40
C VAL A 163 6.74 7.20 8.08
N THR A 164 7.75 7.69 7.36
CA THR A 164 8.04 7.28 5.97
C THR A 164 9.27 6.39 5.82
N GLY A 165 9.98 6.14 6.91
CA GLY A 165 11.27 5.44 6.94
C GLY A 165 12.44 6.36 6.58
N ALA A 166 13.66 5.82 6.73
CA ALA A 166 14.88 6.53 6.38
C ALA A 166 14.93 6.86 4.86
N PRO A 167 15.24 8.11 4.47
CA PRO A 167 15.35 8.50 3.08
C PRO A 167 16.54 7.81 2.41
N ILE A 168 16.45 7.65 1.09
CA ILE A 168 17.57 7.14 0.28
C ILE A 168 18.05 8.27 -0.63
N GLU A 169 19.32 8.64 -0.49
CA GLU A 169 19.92 9.72 -1.28
C GLU A 169 19.89 9.40 -2.79
N GLY A 170 19.51 10.40 -3.60
CA GLY A 170 19.43 10.25 -5.06
C GLY A 170 18.22 9.46 -5.58
N GLY A 171 17.25 9.15 -4.72
CA GLY A 171 16.03 8.44 -5.08
C GLY A 171 16.18 6.92 -5.13
N ARG A 172 15.08 6.23 -5.35
CA ARG A 172 15.05 4.76 -5.34
C ARG A 172 15.59 4.16 -6.65
N GLN A 173 15.47 4.91 -7.75
CA GLN A 173 15.94 4.59 -9.10
C GLN A 173 15.50 3.20 -9.60
N LEU A 174 14.31 2.76 -9.18
CA LEU A 174 13.68 1.51 -9.61
C LEU A 174 13.33 1.56 -11.10
N GLY A 175 12.87 2.73 -11.56
CA GLY A 175 12.53 2.98 -12.95
C GLY A 175 11.10 2.57 -13.33
N LEU A 176 10.56 3.26 -14.35
CA LEU A 176 9.15 3.19 -14.78
C LEU A 176 8.65 1.76 -14.99
N ARG A 177 9.45 0.92 -15.68
CA ARG A 177 9.04 -0.44 -16.06
C ARG A 177 8.92 -1.37 -14.85
N ARG A 178 9.80 -1.24 -13.84
CA ARG A 178 9.72 -2.06 -12.61
C ARG A 178 8.52 -1.66 -11.78
N LEU A 179 8.29 -0.34 -11.62
CA LEU A 179 7.13 0.18 -10.89
C LEU A 179 5.79 -0.27 -11.51
N LEU A 180 5.64 -0.19 -12.85
CA LEU A 180 4.40 -0.64 -13.52
C LEU A 180 4.16 -2.15 -13.42
N ARG A 181 5.20 -2.94 -13.18
CA ARG A 181 5.11 -4.38 -12.97
C ARG A 181 4.89 -4.75 -11.51
N PHE A 182 4.87 -3.76 -10.62
CA PHE A 182 4.87 -3.97 -9.17
C PHE A 182 6.06 -4.82 -8.72
N GLU A 183 7.21 -4.64 -9.38
CA GLU A 183 8.40 -5.45 -9.21
C GLU A 183 9.35 -4.78 -8.20
N MET A 184 9.51 -5.41 -7.03
CA MET A 184 10.39 -4.95 -5.94
C MET A 184 11.69 -5.79 -5.81
N GLY A 185 11.94 -6.70 -6.76
CA GLY A 185 13.09 -7.62 -6.85
C GLY A 185 13.19 -8.24 -8.25
N GLU A 186 14.18 -9.08 -8.56
CA GLU A 186 14.30 -9.67 -9.91
C GLU A 186 13.25 -10.76 -10.15
N TYR A 187 12.33 -10.54 -11.11
CA TYR A 187 11.32 -11.53 -11.48
C TYR A 187 11.21 -11.72 -13.01
N VAL A 188 11.52 -12.94 -13.46
CA VAL A 188 11.62 -13.31 -14.89
C VAL A 188 10.29 -13.15 -15.64
N PHE A 189 9.15 -13.38 -14.97
CA PHE A 189 7.82 -13.32 -15.58
C PHE A 189 7.05 -12.02 -15.25
N ALA A 190 7.74 -10.94 -14.89
CA ALA A 190 7.09 -9.67 -14.55
C ALA A 190 6.49 -8.96 -15.79
N ARG A 191 6.92 -9.28 -17.00
CA ARG A 191 6.54 -8.55 -18.24
C ARG A 191 5.04 -8.56 -18.54
N PRO A 192 4.33 -9.71 -18.48
CA PRO A 192 2.89 -9.75 -18.74
C PRO A 192 2.08 -8.97 -17.72
N ALA A 193 2.59 -8.73 -16.50
CA ALA A 193 1.89 -7.93 -15.49
C ALA A 193 1.62 -6.48 -15.95
N LEU A 194 2.38 -5.96 -16.92
CA LEU A 194 2.10 -4.67 -17.57
C LEU A 194 0.70 -4.63 -18.21
N LEU A 195 0.19 -5.78 -18.66
CA LEU A 195 -1.14 -5.87 -19.27
C LEU A 195 -2.26 -5.67 -18.23
N LEU A 196 -1.97 -5.71 -16.93
CA LEU A 196 -2.92 -5.33 -15.88
C LEU A 196 -3.23 -3.82 -15.87
N VAL A 197 -2.49 -3.00 -16.63
CA VAL A 197 -2.86 -1.60 -16.89
C VAL A 197 -4.00 -1.49 -17.91
N ALA A 198 -4.20 -2.50 -18.78
CA ALA A 198 -5.24 -2.46 -19.81
C ALA A 198 -6.67 -2.22 -19.27
N PRO A 199 -7.10 -2.83 -18.14
CA PRO A 199 -8.35 -2.47 -17.48
C PRO A 199 -8.51 -0.99 -17.14
N VAL A 200 -7.45 -0.26 -16.81
CA VAL A 200 -7.52 1.18 -16.51
C VAL A 200 -7.91 1.97 -17.75
N ILE A 201 -7.21 1.70 -18.86
CA ILE A 201 -7.49 2.32 -20.17
C ILE A 201 -8.89 1.93 -20.66
N GLY A 202 -9.21 0.64 -20.59
CA GLY A 202 -10.52 0.11 -21.00
C GLY A 202 -11.67 0.67 -20.15
N ALA A 203 -11.48 0.86 -18.85
CA ALA A 203 -12.49 1.41 -17.97
C ALA A 203 -12.86 2.85 -18.37
N ILE A 204 -11.88 3.68 -18.69
CA ILE A 204 -12.10 5.06 -19.15
C ILE A 204 -12.84 5.09 -20.49
N LEU A 205 -12.46 4.22 -21.44
CA LEU A 205 -12.98 4.27 -22.81
C LEU A 205 -14.33 3.54 -22.99
N VAL A 206 -14.60 2.49 -22.19
CA VAL A 206 -15.70 1.55 -22.41
C VAL A 206 -16.82 1.66 -21.36
N VAL A 207 -16.52 1.96 -20.09
CA VAL A 207 -17.55 1.97 -19.04
C VAL A 207 -18.46 3.20 -19.18
N ARG A 208 -19.76 3.05 -18.86
CA ARG A 208 -20.79 4.11 -18.91
C ARG A 208 -21.84 3.97 -17.81
N GLY A 209 -22.69 4.98 -17.70
CA GLY A 209 -23.84 5.03 -16.80
C GLY A 209 -23.43 4.99 -15.34
N SER A 210 -24.21 4.30 -14.52
CA SER A 210 -24.02 4.13 -13.07
C SER A 210 -22.68 3.51 -12.64
N ARG A 211 -21.89 2.99 -13.59
CA ARG A 211 -20.57 2.38 -13.32
C ARG A 211 -19.41 3.33 -13.57
N LEU A 212 -19.65 4.40 -14.33
CA LEU A 212 -18.61 5.34 -14.74
C LEU A 212 -17.92 6.00 -13.53
N PRO A 213 -18.64 6.45 -12.48
CA PRO A 213 -17.97 7.01 -11.30
C PRO A 213 -17.01 6.05 -10.62
N TRP A 214 -17.35 4.75 -10.56
CA TRP A 214 -16.47 3.73 -10.01
C TRP A 214 -15.24 3.48 -10.89
N ALA A 215 -15.43 3.45 -12.21
CA ALA A 215 -14.32 3.38 -13.17
C ALA A 215 -13.36 4.58 -13.02
N LEU A 216 -13.90 5.79 -12.91
CA LEU A 216 -13.11 7.02 -12.72
C LEU A 216 -12.36 7.02 -11.38
N ARG A 217 -13.01 6.59 -10.29
CA ARG A 217 -12.36 6.44 -8.96
C ARG A 217 -11.18 5.46 -9.01
N GLY A 218 -11.37 4.31 -9.66
CA GLY A 218 -10.31 3.33 -9.85
C GLY A 218 -9.17 3.85 -10.73
N ALA A 219 -9.51 4.49 -11.84
CA ALA A 219 -8.55 4.99 -12.81
C ALA A 219 -7.71 6.13 -12.23
N MET A 220 -8.35 7.12 -11.60
CA MET A 220 -7.64 8.23 -10.97
C MET A 220 -6.79 7.77 -9.80
N LEU A 221 -7.26 6.82 -8.98
CA LEU A 221 -6.44 6.28 -7.89
C LEU A 221 -5.19 5.58 -8.43
N SER A 222 -5.32 4.86 -9.54
CA SER A 222 -4.20 4.19 -10.22
C SER A 222 -3.22 5.20 -10.82
N ILE A 223 -3.72 6.16 -11.59
CA ILE A 223 -2.91 7.14 -12.31
C ILE A 223 -2.19 8.08 -11.34
N VAL A 224 -2.92 8.68 -10.39
CA VAL A 224 -2.36 9.63 -9.42
C VAL A 224 -1.41 8.90 -8.46
N GLY A 225 -1.80 7.73 -7.95
CA GLY A 225 -0.94 6.95 -7.07
C GLY A 225 0.36 6.53 -7.76
N PHE A 226 0.28 6.07 -9.01
CA PHE A 226 1.46 5.72 -9.78
C PHE A 226 2.35 6.94 -10.06
N LEU A 227 1.76 8.08 -10.44
CA LEU A 227 2.50 9.31 -10.69
C LEU A 227 3.27 9.75 -9.44
N ILE A 228 2.63 9.73 -8.27
CA ILE A 228 3.26 10.09 -7.00
C ILE A 228 4.45 9.16 -6.69
N VAL A 229 4.27 7.84 -6.82
CA VAL A 229 5.36 6.86 -6.62
C VAL A 229 6.50 7.06 -7.63
N PHE A 230 6.17 7.38 -8.89
CA PHE A 230 7.18 7.63 -9.92
C PHE A 230 7.98 8.92 -9.66
N LEU A 231 7.33 9.99 -9.20
CA LEU A 231 8.01 11.23 -8.83
C LEU A 231 8.92 11.04 -7.62
N ASP A 232 8.48 10.25 -6.64
CA ASP A 232 9.30 9.86 -5.47
C ASP A 232 10.52 9.00 -5.88
N ASP A 233 10.34 8.03 -6.78
CA ASP A 233 11.43 7.20 -7.32
C ASP A 233 12.55 8.04 -7.95
N LYS A 234 12.18 9.18 -8.53
CA LYS A 234 13.07 10.15 -9.18
C LYS A 234 13.58 11.25 -8.24
N ALA A 235 13.25 11.20 -6.95
CA ALA A 235 13.54 12.24 -5.97
C ALA A 235 13.10 13.65 -6.41
N LEU A 236 11.98 13.73 -7.14
CA LEU A 236 11.40 15.00 -7.61
C LEU A 236 10.40 15.60 -6.62
N LEU A 237 9.99 14.84 -5.60
CA LEU A 237 9.12 15.33 -4.53
C LEU A 237 9.93 16.07 -3.46
N PRO A 238 9.36 17.12 -2.85
CA PRO A 238 10.04 17.88 -1.79
C PRO A 238 10.25 17.07 -0.50
N ALA A 239 9.48 15.99 -0.31
CA ALA A 239 9.59 15.08 0.81
C ALA A 239 9.49 13.64 0.28
N HIS A 240 10.29 12.73 0.83
CA HIS A 240 10.26 11.32 0.45
C HIS A 240 9.00 10.63 0.99
N LEU A 241 8.53 9.63 0.29
CA LEU A 241 7.37 8.85 0.68
C LEU A 241 7.76 7.57 1.43
N ALA A 242 6.74 7.00 2.07
CA ALA A 242 6.77 5.65 2.60
C ALA A 242 7.22 4.62 1.54
N GLU A 243 7.46 3.40 2.00
CA GLU A 243 7.93 2.31 1.15
C GLU A 243 7.08 2.19 -0.14
N PRO A 244 7.71 2.02 -1.34
CA PRO A 244 6.96 1.95 -2.58
C PRO A 244 5.95 0.81 -2.60
N ALA A 245 6.22 -0.29 -1.87
CA ALA A 245 5.31 -1.41 -1.76
C ALA A 245 3.96 -0.98 -1.15
N VAL A 246 3.99 -0.11 -0.14
CA VAL A 246 2.82 0.46 0.55
C VAL A 246 2.08 1.43 -0.39
N MET A 247 2.81 2.33 -1.03
CA MET A 247 2.23 3.35 -1.91
C MET A 247 1.70 2.80 -3.25
N LEU A 248 2.14 1.61 -3.66
CA LEU A 248 1.59 0.89 -4.82
C LEU A 248 0.30 0.12 -4.50
N VAL A 249 -0.06 -0.09 -3.23
CA VAL A 249 -1.32 -0.77 -2.86
C VAL A 249 -2.56 -0.03 -3.38
N PRO A 250 -2.69 1.31 -3.22
CA PRO A 250 -3.77 2.08 -3.85
C PRO A 250 -3.84 1.90 -5.36
N VAL A 251 -2.69 1.81 -6.04
CA VAL A 251 -2.62 1.60 -7.49
C VAL A 251 -3.16 0.22 -7.86
N ALA A 252 -2.70 -0.84 -7.18
CA ALA A 252 -3.19 -2.19 -7.35
C ALA A 252 -4.71 -2.29 -7.11
N PHE A 253 -5.20 -1.62 -6.07
CA PHE A 253 -6.63 -1.56 -5.78
C PHE A 253 -7.40 -0.79 -6.86
N GLY A 254 -6.89 0.34 -7.33
CA GLY A 254 -7.49 1.12 -8.42
C GLY A 254 -7.64 0.31 -9.72
N ILE A 255 -6.60 -0.45 -10.10
CA ILE A 255 -6.65 -1.39 -11.23
C ILE A 255 -7.76 -2.43 -11.04
N ALA A 256 -7.89 -2.96 -9.82
CA ALA A 256 -8.96 -3.91 -9.49
C ALA A 256 -10.36 -3.30 -9.60
N VAL A 257 -10.55 -2.03 -9.21
CA VAL A 257 -11.82 -1.32 -9.40
C VAL A 257 -12.11 -1.12 -10.90
N CYS A 258 -11.11 -0.79 -11.71
CA CYS A 258 -11.24 -0.69 -13.17
C CYS A 258 -11.62 -2.03 -13.81
N ALA A 259 -10.96 -3.13 -13.42
CA ALA A 259 -11.30 -4.47 -13.90
C ALA A 259 -12.72 -4.88 -13.50
N GLY A 260 -13.14 -4.59 -12.26
CA GLY A 260 -14.51 -4.85 -11.79
C GLY A 260 -15.56 -4.05 -12.56
N SER A 261 -15.33 -2.77 -12.79
CA SER A 261 -16.25 -1.91 -13.54
C SER A 261 -16.37 -2.31 -15.01
N MET A 262 -15.26 -2.74 -15.63
CA MET A 262 -15.27 -3.35 -16.96
C MET A 262 -16.03 -4.68 -17.00
N GLY A 263 -15.78 -5.58 -16.05
CA GLY A 263 -16.49 -6.85 -15.94
C GLY A 263 -18.01 -6.65 -15.77
N ALA A 264 -18.42 -5.64 -14.99
CA ALA A 264 -19.81 -5.22 -14.90
C ALA A 264 -20.35 -4.73 -16.26
N GLY A 265 -19.59 -3.84 -16.91
CA GLY A 265 -19.84 -3.28 -18.25
C GLY A 265 -20.20 -4.35 -19.27
N LEU A 266 -19.22 -5.19 -19.57
CA LEU A 266 -19.30 -6.25 -20.58
C LEU A 266 -20.45 -7.23 -20.31
N ALA A 267 -20.70 -7.58 -19.04
CA ALA A 267 -21.78 -8.51 -18.70
C ALA A 267 -23.18 -7.98 -19.05
N VAL A 268 -23.36 -6.66 -19.14
CA VAL A 268 -24.62 -6.05 -19.58
C VAL A 268 -24.61 -5.77 -21.09
N ASP A 269 -23.50 -5.30 -21.64
CA ASP A 269 -23.39 -5.01 -23.07
C ASP A 269 -23.57 -6.28 -23.94
N LEU A 270 -23.04 -7.43 -23.50
CA LEU A 270 -23.22 -8.72 -24.18
C LEU A 270 -24.67 -9.21 -24.19
N ARG A 271 -25.50 -8.80 -23.20
CA ARG A 271 -26.91 -9.17 -23.13
C ARG A 271 -27.81 -8.28 -23.99
N GLY A 272 -27.36 -7.05 -24.26
CA GLY A 272 -28.13 -6.05 -25.00
C GLY A 272 -28.06 -6.15 -26.53
N GLY A 273 -27.19 -7.00 -27.09
CA GLY A 273 -27.18 -7.36 -28.51
C GLY A 273 -26.79 -6.25 -29.51
N ARG A 274 -26.36 -5.07 -29.06
CA ARG A 274 -26.02 -3.93 -29.95
C ARG A 274 -24.54 -3.93 -30.31
N ILE A 275 -24.23 -4.11 -31.60
CA ILE A 275 -22.86 -4.01 -32.11
C ILE A 275 -22.36 -2.56 -32.01
N SER A 276 -21.28 -2.35 -31.27
CA SER A 276 -20.64 -1.06 -31.07
C SER A 276 -19.13 -1.23 -31.17
N TRP A 277 -18.39 -0.22 -31.66
CA TRP A 277 -16.91 -0.22 -31.72
C TRP A 277 -16.24 -0.51 -30.36
N ARG A 278 -16.99 -0.36 -29.27
CA ARG A 278 -16.56 -0.61 -27.90
C ARG A 278 -16.51 -2.11 -27.56
N GLN A 279 -17.24 -2.95 -28.29
CA GLN A 279 -17.19 -4.40 -28.13
C GLN A 279 -15.83 -4.99 -28.54
N PRO A 280 -15.26 -4.72 -29.74
CA PRO A 280 -13.93 -5.22 -30.07
C PRO A 280 -12.86 -4.67 -29.14
N LEU A 281 -12.95 -3.39 -28.73
CA LEU A 281 -12.04 -2.83 -27.71
C LEU A 281 -12.17 -3.57 -26.36
N GLY A 282 -13.39 -3.85 -25.92
CA GLY A 282 -13.65 -4.61 -24.70
C GLY A 282 -13.08 -6.03 -24.75
N VAL A 283 -13.17 -6.71 -25.90
CA VAL A 283 -12.55 -8.02 -26.14
C VAL A 283 -11.03 -7.93 -26.09
N LEU A 284 -10.42 -6.93 -26.73
CA LEU A 284 -8.98 -6.71 -26.69
C LEU A 284 -8.49 -6.49 -25.25
N VAL A 285 -9.19 -5.66 -24.47
CA VAL A 285 -8.83 -5.42 -23.07
C VAL A 285 -9.03 -6.67 -22.21
N ALA A 286 -10.09 -7.46 -22.45
CA ALA A 286 -10.29 -8.74 -21.76
C ALA A 286 -9.17 -9.74 -22.08
N GLY A 287 -8.71 -9.80 -23.34
CA GLY A 287 -7.57 -10.61 -23.75
C GLY A 287 -6.27 -10.17 -23.07
N ALA A 288 -5.96 -8.88 -23.10
CA ALA A 288 -4.81 -8.31 -22.41
C ALA A 288 -4.87 -8.59 -20.89
N PHE A 289 -6.04 -8.37 -20.27
CA PHE A 289 -6.26 -8.67 -18.86
C PHE A 289 -5.99 -10.14 -18.54
N THR A 290 -6.52 -11.07 -19.35
CA THR A 290 -6.33 -12.51 -19.16
C THR A 290 -4.85 -12.90 -19.25
N LEU A 291 -4.12 -12.36 -20.22
CA LEU A 291 -2.66 -12.55 -20.33
C LEU A 291 -1.92 -11.92 -19.14
N GLY A 292 -2.41 -10.79 -18.62
CA GLY A 292 -1.89 -10.13 -17.43
C GLY A 292 -2.10 -10.90 -16.13
N LEU A 293 -3.07 -11.82 -16.07
CA LEU A 293 -3.28 -12.72 -14.92
C LEU A 293 -2.22 -13.82 -14.81
N PHE A 294 -1.54 -14.15 -15.92
CA PHE A 294 -0.62 -15.28 -16.00
C PHE A 294 0.48 -15.28 -14.93
N PRO A 295 1.21 -14.18 -14.67
CA PRO A 295 2.28 -14.18 -13.67
C PRO A 295 1.77 -14.43 -12.25
N GLY A 296 0.59 -13.92 -11.91
CA GLY A 296 -0.05 -14.15 -10.63
C GLY A 296 -0.48 -15.61 -10.43
N ALA A 297 -0.97 -16.25 -11.49
CA ALA A 297 -1.34 -17.66 -11.46
C ALA A 297 -0.13 -18.58 -11.23
N VAL A 298 1.00 -18.30 -11.90
CA VAL A 298 2.26 -19.04 -11.70
C VAL A 298 2.75 -18.89 -10.25
N ASN A 299 2.74 -17.66 -9.73
CA ASN A 299 3.17 -17.38 -8.36
C ASN A 299 2.25 -17.99 -7.30
N ALA A 300 0.94 -18.08 -7.54
CA ALA A 300 0.01 -18.69 -6.61
C ALA A 300 0.28 -20.18 -6.39
N VAL A 301 0.86 -20.88 -7.38
CA VAL A 301 1.17 -22.32 -7.32
C VAL A 301 2.61 -22.57 -6.83
N ALA A 302 3.54 -21.66 -7.09
CA ALA A 302 4.93 -21.80 -6.67
C ALA A 302 5.05 -21.72 -5.14
N GLY A 303 5.32 -22.84 -4.46
CA GLY A 303 5.36 -22.89 -2.99
C GLY A 303 6.47 -22.09 -2.32
N THR A 304 7.53 -21.70 -3.05
CA THR A 304 8.65 -20.93 -2.50
C THR A 304 8.44 -19.42 -2.59
N TRP A 305 7.48 -18.95 -3.40
CA TRP A 305 7.22 -17.53 -3.67
C TRP A 305 8.49 -16.69 -3.90
N HIS A 306 9.52 -17.29 -4.52
CA HIS A 306 10.80 -16.65 -4.79
C HIS A 306 11.55 -16.15 -3.54
N GLN A 307 11.28 -16.74 -2.38
CA GLN A 307 12.08 -16.49 -1.19
C GLN A 307 13.50 -17.01 -1.38
N PRO A 308 14.53 -16.24 -0.98
CA PRO A 308 15.92 -16.71 -0.99
C PRO A 308 16.08 -17.99 -0.16
N GLY A 309 16.88 -18.94 -0.65
CA GLY A 309 17.16 -20.20 0.07
C GLY A 309 17.97 -20.02 1.35
N THR A 310 18.58 -18.85 1.55
CA THR A 310 19.33 -18.46 2.74
C THR A 310 18.75 -17.17 3.31
N THR A 311 18.37 -17.18 4.59
CA THR A 311 17.90 -15.99 5.30
C THR A 311 19.09 -15.13 5.74
N LEU A 312 18.86 -13.82 5.93
CA LEU A 312 19.85 -12.93 6.54
C LEU A 312 20.28 -13.47 7.91
N THR A 313 19.34 -14.00 8.68
CA THR A 313 19.56 -14.69 9.95
C THR A 313 20.54 -15.86 9.84
N GLY A 314 20.43 -16.65 8.76
CA GLY A 314 21.35 -17.76 8.46
C GLY A 314 22.77 -17.30 8.09
N LEU A 315 22.94 -16.07 7.60
CA LEU A 315 24.25 -15.46 7.36
C LEU A 315 24.86 -14.89 8.65
N LEU A 316 24.01 -14.52 9.63
CA LEU A 316 24.42 -13.96 10.91
C LEU A 316 24.82 -15.02 11.95
N THR A 317 24.87 -16.31 11.59
CA THR A 317 25.39 -17.39 12.45
C THR A 317 26.86 -17.22 12.86
N GLN A 318 27.55 -16.24 12.27
CA GLN A 318 28.90 -15.84 12.66
C GLN A 318 28.96 -15.14 14.02
N LEU A 319 27.85 -14.59 14.50
CA LEU A 319 27.77 -13.98 15.83
C LEU A 319 27.58 -15.08 16.90
N PRO A 320 28.17 -14.92 18.09
CA PRO A 320 28.09 -15.91 19.16
C PRO A 320 26.66 -16.07 19.66
N ASP A 321 26.32 -17.26 20.14
CA ASP A 321 24.96 -17.52 20.62
C ASP A 321 24.72 -16.79 21.96
N GLN A 322 23.50 -16.28 22.18
CA GLN A 322 23.17 -15.56 23.42
C GLN A 322 23.32 -16.44 24.65
N ALA A 323 23.13 -17.75 24.49
CA ALA A 323 23.34 -18.73 25.56
C ALA A 323 24.80 -18.78 26.06
N GLU A 324 25.77 -18.48 25.19
CA GLU A 324 27.21 -18.47 25.53
C GLU A 324 27.73 -17.07 25.85
N ALA A 325 27.28 -16.05 25.12
CA ALA A 325 27.79 -14.68 25.22
C ALA A 325 27.01 -13.77 26.21
N GLY A 326 25.85 -14.23 26.70
CA GLY A 326 24.92 -13.42 27.48
C GLY A 326 24.08 -12.48 26.61
N ASP A 327 23.30 -11.60 27.25
CA ASP A 327 22.49 -10.61 26.54
C ASP A 327 23.39 -9.54 25.89
N TYR A 328 23.31 -9.44 24.58
CA TYR A 328 23.99 -8.42 23.81
C TYR A 328 23.08 -7.84 22.72
N ARG A 329 23.46 -6.67 22.20
CA ARG A 329 22.79 -6.01 21.07
C ARG A 329 23.74 -5.91 19.89
N THR A 330 23.22 -6.10 18.70
CA THR A 330 23.99 -5.99 17.46
C THR A 330 23.61 -4.69 16.76
N LEU A 331 24.63 -3.86 16.50
CA LEU A 331 24.50 -2.63 15.72
C LEU A 331 24.88 -2.92 14.26
N PHE A 332 23.93 -2.75 13.35
CA PHE A 332 24.13 -2.83 11.91
C PHE A 332 24.24 -1.42 11.32
N VAL A 333 25.19 -1.20 10.41
CA VAL A 333 25.43 0.10 9.75
C VAL A 333 25.59 -0.14 8.26
N GLY A 334 24.89 0.63 7.43
CA GLY A 334 24.92 0.46 5.97
C GLY A 334 23.75 1.13 5.26
N ASP A 335 23.40 0.60 4.08
CA ASP A 335 22.23 1.06 3.32
C ASP A 335 20.93 0.66 4.04
N ALA A 336 20.04 1.63 4.28
CA ALA A 336 18.74 1.44 4.91
C ALA A 336 17.90 0.29 4.31
N ARG A 337 18.11 -0.05 3.03
CA ARG A 337 17.36 -1.08 2.31
C ARG A 337 17.68 -2.51 2.74
N VAL A 338 18.84 -2.74 3.35
CA VAL A 338 19.34 -4.08 3.72
C VAL A 338 19.54 -4.26 5.21
N LEU A 339 19.34 -3.18 5.98
CA LEU A 339 19.47 -3.22 7.43
C LEU A 339 18.30 -3.98 8.07
N PRO A 340 18.55 -4.88 9.02
CA PRO A 340 17.48 -5.51 9.79
C PRO A 340 16.87 -4.53 10.79
N GLY A 341 15.65 -4.78 11.26
CA GLY A 341 14.97 -3.93 12.25
C GLY A 341 14.48 -2.60 11.67
N SER A 342 14.35 -1.57 12.52
CA SER A 342 13.92 -0.20 12.16
C SER A 342 15.12 0.74 11.93
N PRO A 343 15.52 1.04 10.68
CA PRO A 343 16.73 1.82 10.39
C PRO A 343 16.54 3.30 10.71
N THR A 344 17.53 3.89 11.38
CA THR A 344 17.63 5.32 11.62
C THR A 344 18.66 5.95 10.69
N ASN A 345 18.28 7.06 10.05
CA ASN A 345 19.14 7.79 9.11
C ASN A 345 20.30 8.51 9.84
N LEU A 346 21.53 8.40 9.31
CA LEU A 346 22.70 9.16 9.77
C LEU A 346 23.11 10.29 8.81
N GLY A 347 22.49 10.32 7.62
CA GLY A 347 22.88 11.15 6.48
C GLY A 347 23.92 10.48 5.58
N TYR A 348 24.17 11.05 4.40
CA TYR A 348 25.16 10.58 3.42
C TYR A 348 24.85 9.18 2.87
N GLY A 349 23.56 8.82 2.83
CA GLY A 349 23.11 7.50 2.39
C GLY A 349 23.43 6.34 3.36
N ILE A 350 23.86 6.66 4.58
CA ILE A 350 24.18 5.68 5.63
C ILE A 350 23.10 5.71 6.70
N SER A 351 22.64 4.53 7.09
CA SER A 351 21.72 4.32 8.20
C SER A 351 22.31 3.31 9.18
N TYR A 352 21.71 3.22 10.37
CA TYR A 352 22.01 2.17 11.32
C TYR A 352 20.74 1.60 11.94
N SER A 353 20.81 0.36 12.40
CA SER A 353 19.76 -0.27 13.20
C SER A 353 20.38 -1.09 14.32
N VAL A 354 19.62 -1.24 15.40
CA VAL A 354 20.04 -2.03 16.57
C VAL A 354 19.03 -3.16 16.75
N VAL A 355 19.55 -4.37 16.90
CA VAL A 355 18.77 -5.59 17.11
C VAL A 355 19.18 -6.22 18.44
N ASN A 356 18.22 -6.77 19.17
CA ASN A 356 18.50 -7.53 20.38
C ASN A 356 19.04 -8.92 20.01
N GLY A 357 20.31 -9.19 20.32
CA GLY A 357 20.97 -10.46 20.03
C GLY A 357 21.50 -10.60 18.62
N ARG A 358 21.57 -11.85 18.18
CA ARG A 358 22.05 -12.28 16.85
C ARG A 358 21.03 -12.09 15.75
N GLU A 359 19.77 -12.42 16.06
CA GLU A 359 18.71 -12.60 15.07
C GLU A 359 17.68 -11.49 15.22
N ALA A 360 17.32 -10.84 14.11
CA ALA A 360 16.28 -9.82 14.12
C ALA A 360 14.91 -10.46 14.35
N SER A 361 14.22 -10.01 15.38
CA SER A 361 12.85 -10.42 15.69
C SER A 361 11.84 -9.45 15.04
N LEU A 362 10.56 -9.85 15.02
CA LEU A 362 9.49 -8.95 14.57
C LEU A 362 9.36 -7.71 15.45
N ASP A 363 9.74 -7.81 16.73
CA ASP A 363 9.68 -6.70 17.67
C ASP A 363 10.71 -5.62 17.34
N ASP A 364 11.84 -5.99 16.74
CA ASP A 364 12.89 -5.05 16.32
C ASP A 364 12.52 -4.27 15.05
N LEU A 365 11.46 -4.67 14.33
CA LEU A 365 10.91 -3.92 13.20
C LEU A 365 10.07 -2.72 13.65
N ALA A 366 9.58 -2.72 14.89
CA ALA A 366 8.79 -1.62 15.42
C ALA A 366 9.69 -0.42 15.69
N GLU A 367 9.20 0.78 15.37
CA GLU A 367 9.90 2.00 15.74
C GLU A 367 9.88 2.16 17.27
N VAL A 368 11.07 2.09 17.87
CA VAL A 368 11.23 2.19 19.32
C VAL A 368 11.14 3.66 19.74
N ALA A 369 10.37 3.91 20.80
CA ALA A 369 10.30 5.24 21.40
C ALA A 369 11.72 5.73 21.75
N SER A 370 12.08 6.91 21.26
CA SER A 370 13.37 7.55 21.52
C SER A 370 13.68 7.58 23.02
N THR A 371 14.74 6.90 23.42
CA THR A 371 15.26 6.90 24.78
C THR A 371 16.53 7.75 24.85
N ARG A 372 16.90 8.21 26.06
CA ARG A 372 18.19 8.89 26.28
C ARG A 372 19.38 8.04 25.81
N THR A 373 19.25 6.72 25.91
CA THR A 373 20.22 5.74 25.42
C THR A 373 20.29 5.72 23.89
N GLY A 374 19.14 5.71 23.19
CA GLY A 374 19.09 5.82 21.74
C GLY A 374 19.68 7.13 21.22
N ASP A 375 19.42 8.25 21.89
CA ASP A 375 20.02 9.55 21.54
C ASP A 375 21.54 9.58 21.78
N ALA A 376 22.03 8.84 22.79
CA ALA A 376 23.46 8.67 23.01
C ALA A 376 24.09 7.78 21.93
N GLY A 377 23.41 6.71 21.52
CA GLY A 377 23.82 5.84 20.42
C GLY A 377 23.93 6.58 19.10
N SER A 378 22.90 7.34 18.71
CA SER A 378 22.91 8.12 17.46
C SER A 378 24.06 9.14 17.42
N ARG A 379 24.43 9.71 18.57
CA ARG A 379 25.58 10.64 18.69
C ARG A 379 26.90 9.89 18.64
N ALA A 380 27.00 8.73 19.27
CA ALA A 380 28.17 7.86 19.22
C ALA A 380 28.47 7.43 17.77
N VAL A 381 27.45 6.91 17.06
CA VAL A 381 27.58 6.47 15.67
C VAL A 381 27.93 7.64 14.75
N ARG A 382 27.29 8.81 14.90
CA ARG A 382 27.70 10.02 14.16
C ARG A 382 29.14 10.44 14.44
N GLY A 383 29.60 10.30 15.68
CA GLY A 383 30.99 10.59 16.04
C GLY A 383 31.98 9.63 15.39
N ILE A 384 31.62 8.35 15.29
CA ILE A 384 32.42 7.32 14.61
C ILE A 384 32.50 7.63 13.11
N VAL A 385 31.36 7.85 12.46
CA VAL A 385 31.29 8.16 11.01
C VAL A 385 32.07 9.42 10.67
N ARG A 386 32.04 10.46 11.53
CA ARG A 386 32.79 11.70 11.33
C ARG A 386 34.25 11.64 11.78
N GLY A 387 34.72 10.52 12.33
CA GLY A 387 36.08 10.38 12.85
C GLY A 387 36.38 11.27 14.06
N THR A 388 35.37 11.75 14.78
CA THR A 388 35.56 12.67 15.92
C THR A 388 35.81 11.96 17.25
N THR A 389 35.82 10.62 17.26
CA THR A 389 36.09 9.81 18.46
C THR A 389 36.89 8.56 18.14
N ALA A 390 37.93 8.31 18.94
CA ALA A 390 38.67 7.05 18.96
C ALA A 390 38.12 6.06 20.01
N ARG A 391 37.10 6.46 20.79
CA ARG A 391 36.55 5.67 21.91
C ARG A 391 35.19 5.06 21.58
N ALA A 392 35.05 4.53 20.35
CA ALA A 392 33.81 3.96 19.84
C ALA A 392 33.22 2.90 20.78
N GLY A 393 34.01 1.91 21.20
CA GLY A 393 33.54 0.83 22.08
C GLY A 393 32.96 1.33 23.41
N ARG A 394 33.57 2.35 24.03
CA ARG A 394 33.05 2.94 25.28
C ARG A 394 31.73 3.68 25.08
N LEU A 395 31.57 4.34 23.93
CA LEU A 395 30.37 5.12 23.63
C LEU A 395 29.19 4.23 23.20
N LEU A 396 29.47 3.05 22.64
CA LEU A 396 28.47 2.07 22.22
C LEU A 396 28.15 1.02 23.30
N ALA A 397 28.99 0.84 24.31
CA ALA A 397 28.77 -0.13 25.39
C ALA A 397 27.40 -0.06 26.11
N PRO A 398 26.77 1.12 26.32
CA PRO A 398 25.46 1.18 26.97
C PRO A 398 24.27 1.01 26.02
N LEU A 399 24.51 0.75 24.72
CA LEU A 399 23.45 0.59 23.72
C LEU A 399 22.68 -0.72 23.84
#